data_AF-A0A3R8K0T0-F1
#
_entry.id   AF-A0A3R8K0T0-F1
#
_cell.length_a   1.000
_cell.length_b   1.000
_cell.length_c   1.000
_cell.angle_alpha   90.00
_cell.angle_beta   90.00
_cell.angle_gamma   90.00
#
_symmetry.space_group_name_H-M   'P 1'
#
loop_
_entity.id
_entity.type
_entity.pdbx_description
1 polymer ?
#
loop_
_entity_poly.entity_id
_entity_poly.type
_entity_poly.pdbx_seq_one_letter_code
_entity_poly.pdbx_strand_id
1 'polypeptide(L)' 'MQLDVRAPMGWLFLILGLLLLGYGLFSDPAIYQKHSLGSNVNLHWGGVFAAFGAVCLFLARKKKA' A
#
# COMPACT_ATOMS: atom_id res chain seq x y z
N MET A 1 28.89 -3.65 -2.77
CA MET A 1 27.72 -4.40 -2.27
C MET A 1 26.49 -3.95 -3.06
N GLN A 2 25.92 -4.80 -3.91
CA GLN A 2 24.63 -4.51 -4.54
C GLN A 2 23.55 -4.68 -3.47
N LEU A 3 23.12 -3.58 -2.86
CA LEU A 3 21.96 -3.59 -1.96
C LEU A 3 20.74 -3.98 -2.79
N ASP A 4 20.14 -5.13 -2.51
CA ASP A 4 18.94 -5.58 -3.21
C ASP A 4 17.76 -4.71 -2.75
N VAL A 5 17.53 -3.61 -3.50
CA VAL A 5 16.55 -2.54 -3.20
C VAL A 5 15.10 -3.03 -3.16
N ARG A 6 14.87 -4.26 -3.62
CA ARG A 6 13.56 -4.91 -3.70
C ARG A 6 12.90 -5.07 -2.33
N ALA A 7 13.67 -5.46 -1.31
CA ALA A 7 13.14 -5.68 0.02
C ALA A 7 12.78 -4.36 0.73
N PRO A 8 13.66 -3.33 0.77
CA PRO A 8 13.31 -2.02 1.32
C PRO A 8 12.09 -1.39 0.63
N MET A 9 12.03 -1.44 -0.70
CA MET A 9 10.90 -0.86 -1.44
C MET A 9 9.61 -1.64 -1.22
N GLY A 10 9.66 -2.98 -1.17
CA GLY A 10 8.49 -3.79 -0.87
C GLY A 10 7.89 -3.45 0.50
N TRP A 11 8.72 -3.27 1.52
CA TRP A 11 8.28 -2.84 2.85
C TRP A 11 7.65 -1.44 2.85
N LEU A 12 8.26 -0.50 2.13
CA LEU A 12 7.76 0.87 2.04
C LEU A 12 6.35 0.91 1.44
N PHE A 13 6.14 0.27 0.30
CA PHE A 13 4.82 0.22 -0.35
C PHE A 13 3.77 -0.54 0.48
N LEU A 14 4.18 -1.63 1.15
CA LEU A 14 3.27 -2.40 1.99
C LEU A 14 2.78 -1.57 3.19
N ILE A 15 3.70 -0.90 3.90
CA ILE A 15 3.38 -0.08 5.07
C ILE A 15 2.51 1.10 4.67
N LEU A 16 2.86 1.80 3.58
CA LEU A 16 2.06 2.92 3.09
C LEU A 16 0.66 2.45 2.70
N GLY A 17 0.55 1.33 1.97
CA GLY A 17 -0.72 0.76 1.55
C GLY A 17 -1.62 0.38 2.72
N LEU A 18 -1.06 -0.27 3.76
CA LEU A 18 -1.79 -0.60 4.99
C LEU A 18 -2.28 0.64 5.73
N LEU A 19 -1.46 1.70 5.78
CA LEU A 19 -1.82 2.95 6.43
C LEU A 19 -2.97 3.65 5.68
N LEU A 20 -2.93 3.65 4.35
CA LEU A 20 -4.01 4.16 3.51
C LEU A 20 -5.29 3.32 3.62
N LEU A 21 -5.18 1.99 3.67
CA LEU A 21 -6.32 1.10 3.88
C LEU A 21 -6.98 1.31 5.25
N GLY A 22 -6.16 1.39 6.31
CA GLY A 22 -6.63 1.69 7.65
C GLY A 22 -7.34 3.05 7.69
N TYR A 23 -6.71 4.08 7.13
CA TYR A 23 -7.35 5.39 7.04
C TYR A 23 -8.63 5.35 6.19
N GLY A 24 -8.64 4.64 5.07
CA GLY A 24 -9.83 4.44 4.24
C GLY A 24 -11.00 3.79 4.98
N LEU A 25 -10.72 2.83 5.86
CA LEU A 25 -11.72 2.08 6.63
C LEU A 25 -12.21 2.82 7.88
N PHE A 26 -11.34 3.54 8.58
CA PHE A 26 -11.67 4.21 9.85
C PHE A 26 -12.06 5.68 9.69
N SER A 27 -11.88 6.28 8.51
CA SER A 27 -12.22 7.69 8.28
C SER A 27 -13.71 7.90 8.02
N ASP A 28 -14.19 9.09 8.39
CA ASP A 28 -15.57 9.51 8.15
C ASP A 28 -15.88 9.57 6.64
N PRO A 29 -16.91 8.85 6.15
CA PRO A 29 -17.35 8.88 4.76
C PRO A 29 -17.66 10.30 4.22
N ALA A 30 -18.03 11.24 5.10
CA ALA A 30 -18.34 12.62 4.74
C ALA A 30 -17.13 13.37 4.12
N ILE A 31 -15.91 12.96 4.45
CA ILE A 31 -14.67 13.54 3.89
C ILE A 31 -14.56 13.23 2.39
N TYR A 32 -14.92 12.01 1.99
CA TYR A 32 -14.84 11.56 0.59
C TYR A 32 -15.94 12.14 -0.29
N GLN A 33 -17.13 12.38 0.26
CA GLN A 33 -18.23 13.04 -0.46
C GLN A 33 -17.88 14.48 -0.85
N LYS A 34 -17.14 15.21 -0.01
CA LYS A 34 -16.79 16.61 -0.28
C LYS A 34 -15.56 16.78 -1.19
N HIS A 35 -14.56 15.90 -1.09
CA HIS A 35 -13.27 16.09 -1.77
C HIS A 35 -12.93 15.04 -2.84
N SER A 36 -13.63 13.90 -2.90
CA SER A 36 -13.17 12.72 -3.66
C SER A 36 -14.23 12.14 -4.62
N LEU A 37 -15.15 12.97 -5.13
CA LEU A 37 -16.29 12.53 -5.95
C LEU A 37 -17.12 11.39 -5.31
N GLY A 38 -17.09 11.27 -3.98
CA GLY A 38 -17.76 10.19 -3.25
C GLY A 38 -17.05 8.83 -3.27
N SER A 39 -15.86 8.71 -3.88
CA SER A 39 -15.08 7.47 -3.91
C SER A 39 -14.00 7.45 -2.83
N ASN A 40 -13.84 6.32 -2.16
CA ASN A 40 -12.80 6.15 -1.14
C ASN A 40 -11.45 5.84 -1.81
N VAL A 41 -10.79 6.91 -2.27
CA VAL A 41 -9.47 6.87 -2.93
C VAL A 41 -8.41 6.21 -2.05
N ASN A 42 -8.48 6.42 -0.73
CA ASN A 42 -7.52 5.82 0.22
C ASN A 42 -7.64 4.30 0.26
N LEU A 43 -8.86 3.76 0.22
CA LEU A 43 -9.07 2.31 0.12
C LEU A 43 -8.59 1.74 -1.21
N HIS A 44 -8.94 2.37 -2.34
CA HIS A 44 -8.54 1.90 -3.67
C HIS A 44 -7.01 1.90 -3.85
N TRP A 45 -6.37 3.05 -3.64
CA TRP A 45 -4.92 3.19 -3.83
C TRP A 45 -4.11 2.54 -2.72
N GLY A 46 -4.63 2.53 -1.49
CA GLY A 46 -4.04 1.76 -0.39
C GLY A 46 -3.98 0.27 -0.71
N GLY A 47 -5.06 -0.28 -1.30
CA GLY A 47 -5.10 -1.65 -1.79
C GLY A 47 -4.05 -1.93 -2.87
N VAL A 48 -3.92 -1.04 -3.86
CA VAL A 48 -2.92 -1.16 -4.93
C VAL A 48 -1.50 -1.14 -4.36
N PHE A 49 -1.16 -0.22 -3.46
CA PHE A 49 0.16 -0.15 -2.85
C PHE A 49 0.46 -1.35 -1.95
N ALA A 50 -0.52 -1.80 -1.15
CA ALA A 50 -0.36 -2.99 -0.32
C ALA A 50 -0.12 -4.25 -1.17
N ALA A 51 -0.91 -4.44 -2.24
CA ALA A 51 -0.75 -5.56 -3.16
C ALA A 51 0.62 -5.53 -3.85
N PHE A 52 1.03 -4.36 -4.36
CA PHE A 52 2.34 -4.19 -5.00
C PHE A 52 3.50 -4.46 -4.03
N GLY A 53 3.44 -3.90 -2.82
CA GLY A 53 4.44 -4.14 -1.78
C GLY A 53 4.55 -5.61 -1.39
N ALA A 54 3.40 -6.30 -1.25
CA ALA A 54 3.35 -7.73 -0.94
C ALA A 54 3.98 -8.59 -2.06
N VAL A 55 3.69 -8.29 -3.33
CA VAL A 55 4.29 -8.97 -4.48
C VAL A 55 5.81 -8.75 -4.52
N CYS A 56 6.27 -7.51 -4.31
CA CYS A 56 7.69 -7.19 -4.24
C CYS A 56 8.41 -7.97 -3.12
N LEU A 57 7.81 -8.04 -1.93
CA LEU A 57 8.35 -8.82 -0.81
C LEU A 57 8.35 -10.31 -1.09
N PHE A 58 7.30 -10.84 -1.72
CA PHE A 58 7.24 -12.25 -2.12
C PHE A 58 8.36 -12.60 -3.11
N LEU A 59 8.56 -11.79 -4.15
CA LEU A 59 9.65 -11.99 -5.12
C LEU A 59 11.04 -11.81 -4.51
N ALA A 60 11.20 -10.93 -3.53
CA ALA A 60 12.45 -10.77 -2.79
C ALA A 60 12.76 -12.00 -1.91
N ARG A 61 11.75 -12.61 -1.29
CA ARG A 61 11.91 -13.85 -0.50
C ARG A 61 12.34 -15.03 -1.38
N LYS A 62 11.79 -15.17 -2.58
CA LYS A 62 12.15 -16.23 -3.54
C LYS A 62 13.60 -16.16 -4.05
N LYS A 63 14.26 -15.01 -3.97
CA LYS A 63 15.68 -14.88 -4.31
C LYS A 63 16.63 -15.31 -3.20
N LYS A 64 16.13 -15.35 -1.95
CA LYS A 64 16.92 -15.66 -0.75
C LYS A 64 16.79 -17.14 -0.34
N ALA A 65 15.75 -17.83 -0.83
CA ALA A 65 15.54 -19.27 -0.68
C ALA A 65 16.16 -20.01 -1.87
#